data_AF-A0A938F0G8-F1
#
_entry.id   AF-A0A938F0G8-F1
#
_cell.length_a   1.000
_cell.length_b   1.000
_cell.length_c   1.000
_cell.angle_alpha   90.00
_cell.angle_beta   90.00
_cell.angle_gamma   90.00
#
_symmetry.space_group_name_H-M   'P 1'
#
loop_
_entity.id
_entity.type
_entity.pdbx_description
1 polymer ?
#
loop_
_entity_poly.entity_id
_entity_poly.type
_entity_poly.pdbx_seq_one_letter_code
_entity_poly.pdbx_strand_id
1 'polypeptide(L)'
;ANVSFGQLVWLAVDKEDGPGRAKKISSTKLKPVILTLVSPEDIKRLRLGKTKTDIYPDIIARLCIEAEDQGGLLTLTDLSQILNLSILSVSKHKKIWEEAHKKILPTRGSIHDMGRTFTHKVQILTLYLEGATTSEIARATGHDPVNVDRYIDDFNRILLLYEDGNEPSKICFYTGLGRKLVSEYINFIKEHNISYQGIEMLNVKFSKP
;
A
#
# COMPACT_ATOMS: atom_id res chain seq x y z
N ALA A 1 14.36 9.00 -24.61
CA ALA A 1 15.06 9.43 -23.39
C ALA A 1 16.43 8.77 -23.36
N ASN A 2 17.49 9.52 -23.01
CA ASN A 2 18.85 8.98 -22.95
C ASN A 2 19.02 8.19 -21.64
N VAL A 3 19.34 6.91 -21.76
CA VAL A 3 19.59 6.00 -20.63
C VAL A 3 21.06 6.17 -20.22
N SER A 4 21.30 6.44 -18.94
CA SER A 4 22.66 6.56 -18.40
C SER A 4 23.18 5.21 -17.88
N PHE A 5 24.49 5.14 -17.60
CA PHE A 5 25.09 3.95 -16.96
C PHE A 5 24.33 3.57 -15.68
N GLY A 6 24.07 2.27 -15.51
CA GLY A 6 23.35 1.75 -14.35
C GLY A 6 21.83 1.91 -14.41
N GLN A 7 21.29 2.54 -15.46
CA GLN A 7 19.85 2.65 -15.68
C GLN A 7 19.33 1.62 -16.69
N LEU A 8 18.05 1.29 -16.60
CA LEU A 8 17.34 0.41 -17.55
C LEU A 8 15.97 0.98 -17.88
N VAL A 9 15.46 0.66 -19.08
CA VAL A 9 14.08 0.94 -19.45
C VAL A 9 13.20 -0.26 -19.07
N TRP A 10 12.12 -0.01 -18.35
CA TRP A 10 11.13 -1.02 -17.98
C TRP A 10 9.73 -0.61 -18.43
N LEU A 11 8.89 -1.57 -18.81
CA LEU A 11 7.48 -1.33 -19.09
C LEU A 11 6.68 -1.50 -17.80
N ALA A 12 6.51 -0.40 -17.05
CA ALA A 12 5.69 -0.39 -15.83
C ALA A 12 4.21 -0.26 -16.17
N VAL A 13 3.32 -0.56 -15.23
CA VAL A 13 1.88 -0.35 -15.45
C VAL A 13 1.57 1.14 -15.41
N ASP A 14 0.79 1.67 -16.36
CA ASP A 14 0.37 3.07 -16.34
C ASP A 14 -0.41 3.39 -15.04
N LYS A 15 -0.04 4.47 -14.35
CA LYS A 15 -0.65 4.89 -13.08
C LYS A 15 -2.13 5.21 -13.24
N GLU A 16 -2.55 5.69 -14.40
CA GLU A 16 -3.96 6.02 -14.66
C GLU A 16 -4.79 4.79 -15.08
N ASP A 17 -4.13 3.66 -15.33
CA ASP A 17 -4.78 2.47 -15.85
C ASP A 17 -5.30 1.55 -14.74
N GLY A 18 -6.29 2.02 -13.99
CA GLY A 18 -6.87 1.34 -12.81
C GLY A 18 -7.34 -0.12 -13.03
N PRO A 19 -7.54 -0.88 -11.94
CA PRO A 19 -8.07 -2.23 -12.02
C PRO A 19 -9.52 -2.18 -12.51
N GLY A 20 -9.88 -3.10 -13.41
CA GLY A 20 -11.22 -3.20 -13.96
C GLY A 20 -11.79 -4.60 -13.77
N ARG A 21 -13.12 -4.72 -13.65
CA ARG A 21 -13.78 -6.02 -13.53
C ARG A 21 -13.41 -6.89 -14.74
N ALA A 22 -12.86 -8.08 -14.47
CA ALA A 22 -12.39 -9.04 -15.49
C ALA A 22 -11.31 -8.51 -16.46
N LYS A 23 -10.65 -7.39 -16.13
CA LYS A 23 -9.55 -6.85 -16.94
C LYS A 23 -8.36 -7.80 -16.90
N LYS A 24 -7.89 -8.20 -18.08
CA LYS A 24 -6.72 -9.09 -18.22
C LYS A 24 -5.44 -8.28 -18.12
N ILE A 25 -4.35 -8.89 -17.67
CA ILE A 25 -3.03 -8.26 -17.66
C ILE A 25 -2.59 -7.82 -19.08
N SER A 26 -2.98 -8.57 -20.11
CA SER A 26 -2.72 -8.24 -21.52
C SER A 26 -3.45 -6.98 -22.01
N SER A 27 -4.49 -6.55 -21.30
CA SER A 27 -5.24 -5.32 -21.57
C SER A 27 -4.83 -4.16 -20.65
N THR A 28 -3.85 -4.38 -19.79
CA THR A 28 -3.29 -3.33 -18.94
C THR A 28 -2.35 -2.47 -19.75
N LYS A 29 -2.58 -1.16 -19.76
CA LYS A 29 -1.72 -0.19 -20.43
C LYS A 29 -0.38 -0.12 -19.70
N LEU A 30 0.69 -0.22 -20.47
CA LEU A 30 2.06 -0.11 -19.96
C LEU A 30 2.67 1.22 -20.38
N LYS A 31 3.57 1.74 -19.53
CA LYS A 31 4.31 2.97 -19.75
C LYS A 31 5.81 2.69 -19.59
N PRO A 32 6.65 3.08 -20.56
CA PRO A 32 8.09 2.96 -20.42
C PRO A 32 8.58 3.95 -19.35
N VAL A 33 9.35 3.43 -18.39
CA VAL A 33 10.01 4.21 -17.32
C VAL A 33 11.50 3.89 -17.31
N ILE A 34 12.32 4.87 -16.92
CA ILE A 34 13.76 4.69 -16.71
C ILE A 34 14.01 4.48 -15.22
N LEU A 35 14.69 3.39 -14.88
CA LEU A 35 14.95 2.99 -13.50
C LEU A 35 16.45 2.90 -13.23
N THR A 36 16.91 3.44 -12.11
CA THR A 36 18.31 3.41 -11.67
C THR A 36 18.58 2.14 -10.85
N LEU A 37 18.93 1.06 -11.55
CA LEU A 37 19.25 -0.22 -10.93
C LEU A 37 20.59 -0.20 -10.18
N VAL A 38 21.60 0.44 -10.77
CA VAL A 38 22.94 0.55 -10.17
C VAL A 38 23.26 2.03 -9.96
N SER A 39 23.30 2.46 -8.70
CA SER A 39 23.71 3.82 -8.36
C SER A 39 25.15 3.86 -7.82
N PRO A 40 25.89 4.96 -8.01
CA PRO A 40 27.21 5.14 -7.40
C PRO A 40 27.20 5.04 -5.87
N GLU A 41 26.10 5.45 -5.23
CA GLU A 41 25.96 5.39 -3.77
C GLU A 41 25.84 3.95 -3.27
N ASP A 42 25.11 3.08 -4.00
CA ASP A 42 25.03 1.66 -3.67
C ASP A 42 26.41 0.99 -3.77
N ILE A 43 27.18 1.30 -4.83
CA ILE A 43 28.54 0.80 -5.02
C ILE A 43 29.44 1.26 -3.86
N LYS A 44 29.33 2.53 -3.45
CA LYS A 44 30.08 3.08 -2.32
C LYS A 44 29.73 2.34 -1.02
N ARG A 45 28.45 2.10 -0.73
CA ARG A 45 28.01 1.35 0.46
C ARG A 45 28.55 -0.08 0.48
N LEU A 46 28.51 -0.77 -0.67
CA LEU A 46 29.09 -2.12 -0.79
C LEU A 46 30.61 -2.12 -0.53
N ARG A 47 31.34 -1.12 -1.05
CA ARG A 47 32.78 -0.96 -0.80
C ARG A 47 33.10 -0.70 0.67
N LEU A 48 32.19 -0.09 1.41
CA LEU A 48 32.28 0.16 2.86
C LEU A 48 31.84 -1.05 3.70
N GLY A 49 31.64 -2.22 3.09
CA GLY A 49 31.35 -3.47 3.79
C GLY A 49 29.86 -3.77 4.03
N LYS A 50 28.95 -2.96 3.47
CA LYS A 50 27.52 -3.32 3.46
C LYS A 50 27.27 -4.50 2.52
N THR A 51 26.32 -5.35 2.89
CA THR A 51 25.87 -6.47 2.06
C THR A 51 24.78 -6.03 1.10
N LYS A 52 24.45 -6.87 0.11
CA LYS A 52 23.32 -6.62 -0.80
C LYS A 52 21.99 -6.50 -0.03
N THR A 53 21.81 -7.32 1.01
CA THR A 53 20.63 -7.30 1.88
C THR A 53 20.43 -5.94 2.56
N ASP A 54 21.53 -5.24 2.89
CA ASP A 54 21.48 -3.93 3.56
C ASP A 54 21.07 -2.78 2.62
N ILE A 55 21.20 -2.96 1.30
CA ILE A 55 20.93 -1.90 0.32
C ILE A 55 19.64 -2.16 -0.49
N TYR A 56 19.17 -3.41 -0.57
CA TYR A 56 17.94 -3.74 -1.29
C TYR A 56 16.69 -2.94 -0.86
N PRO A 57 16.46 -2.64 0.44
CA PRO A 57 15.35 -1.79 0.85
C PRO A 57 15.37 -0.44 0.12
N ASP A 58 16.53 0.21 0.05
CA ASP A 58 16.69 1.52 -0.58
C ASP A 58 16.65 1.45 -2.11
N ILE A 59 17.18 0.38 -2.71
CA ILE A 59 17.07 0.15 -4.16
C ILE A 59 15.59 -0.04 -4.53
N ILE A 60 14.85 -0.90 -3.82
CA ILE A 60 13.42 -1.14 -4.09
C ILE A 60 12.63 0.16 -3.95
N ALA A 61 12.91 0.96 -2.91
CA ALA A 61 12.27 2.25 -2.73
C ALA A 61 12.53 3.18 -3.91
N ARG A 62 13.80 3.34 -4.31
CA ARG A 62 14.20 4.16 -5.46
C ARG A 62 13.48 3.73 -6.73
N LEU A 63 13.46 2.44 -7.06
CA LEU A 63 12.78 1.94 -8.26
C LEU A 63 11.27 2.23 -8.25
N CYS A 64 10.60 2.06 -7.10
CA CYS A 64 9.17 2.37 -6.98
C CYS A 64 8.90 3.88 -7.18
N ILE A 65 9.69 4.73 -6.53
CA ILE A 65 9.52 6.19 -6.58
C ILE A 65 9.83 6.71 -7.98
N GLU A 66 10.94 6.30 -8.60
CA GLU A 66 11.28 6.69 -9.97
C GLU A 66 10.21 6.27 -10.97
N ALA A 67 9.63 5.08 -10.82
CA ALA A 67 8.53 4.64 -11.66
C ALA A 67 7.31 5.55 -11.49
N GLU A 68 6.91 5.83 -10.24
CA GLU A 68 5.75 6.67 -9.95
C GLU A 68 5.93 8.09 -10.48
N ASP A 69 7.10 8.70 -10.30
CA ASP A 69 7.42 10.04 -10.78
C ASP A 69 7.26 10.15 -12.32
N GLN A 70 7.43 9.03 -13.02
CA GLN A 70 7.22 8.91 -14.46
C GLN A 70 5.79 8.49 -14.83
N GLY A 71 4.88 8.37 -13.87
CA GLY A 71 3.49 7.92 -14.05
C GLY A 71 3.36 6.43 -14.34
N GLY A 72 4.34 5.62 -13.93
CA GLY A 72 4.31 4.17 -13.99
C GLY A 72 4.27 3.54 -12.59
N LEU A 73 3.79 2.31 -12.47
CA LEU A 73 3.72 1.59 -11.21
C LEU A 73 4.31 0.19 -11.38
N LEU A 74 5.25 -0.16 -10.50
CA LEU A 74 5.85 -1.48 -10.48
C LEU A 74 5.02 -2.43 -9.62
N THR A 75 4.84 -3.66 -10.10
CA THR A 75 4.37 -4.79 -9.31
C THR A 75 5.52 -5.43 -8.54
N LEU A 76 5.21 -6.26 -7.53
CA LEU A 76 6.26 -7.04 -6.87
C LEU A 76 6.92 -8.07 -7.81
N THR A 77 6.19 -8.49 -8.85
CA THR A 77 6.73 -9.35 -9.92
C THR A 77 7.76 -8.60 -10.76
N ASP A 78 7.50 -7.34 -11.13
CA ASP A 78 8.47 -6.51 -11.85
C ASP A 78 9.76 -6.37 -11.06
N LEU A 79 9.66 -5.97 -9.78
CA LEU A 79 10.81 -5.84 -8.88
C LEU A 79 11.57 -7.16 -8.71
N SER A 80 10.85 -8.29 -8.64
CA SER A 80 11.43 -9.63 -8.56
C SER A 80 12.28 -9.96 -9.79
N GLN A 81 11.79 -9.63 -10.99
CA GLN A 81 12.53 -9.85 -12.23
C GLN A 81 13.72 -8.89 -12.37
N ILE A 82 13.51 -7.60 -12.10
CA ILE A 82 14.55 -6.56 -12.19
C ILE A 82 15.72 -6.87 -11.25
N LEU A 83 15.43 -7.28 -10.02
CA LEU A 83 16.45 -7.50 -8.98
C LEU A 83 16.95 -8.95 -8.89
N ASN A 84 16.37 -9.86 -9.68
CA ASN A 84 16.60 -11.31 -9.57
C ASN A 84 16.43 -11.83 -8.13
N LEU A 85 15.32 -11.44 -7.50
CA LEU A 85 14.94 -11.82 -6.13
C LEU A 85 13.60 -12.56 -6.16
N SER A 86 13.36 -13.41 -5.16
CA SER A 86 12.01 -13.96 -4.98
C SER A 86 11.01 -12.84 -4.62
N ILE A 87 9.75 -12.98 -5.02
CA ILE A 87 8.67 -12.04 -4.63
C ILE A 87 8.60 -11.88 -3.10
N LEU A 88 8.84 -12.95 -2.34
CA LEU A 88 8.88 -12.92 -0.87
C LEU A 88 10.04 -12.06 -0.36
N SER A 89 11.22 -12.17 -0.96
CA SER A 89 12.38 -11.33 -0.64
C SER A 89 12.11 -9.87 -0.97
N VAL A 90 11.52 -9.56 -2.12
CA VAL A 90 11.11 -8.18 -2.47
C VAL A 90 10.13 -7.64 -1.43
N SER A 91 9.09 -8.41 -1.10
CA SER A 91 8.09 -8.01 -0.10
C SER A 91 8.72 -7.75 1.27
N LYS A 92 9.69 -8.58 1.69
CA LYS A 92 10.42 -8.40 2.95
C LYS A 92 11.22 -7.10 2.96
N HIS A 93 12.04 -6.86 1.94
CA HIS A 93 12.87 -5.64 1.89
C HIS A 93 12.04 -4.37 1.72
N LYS A 94 10.95 -4.44 0.94
CA LYS A 94 9.94 -3.38 0.85
C LYS A 94 9.41 -3.03 2.25
N LYS A 95 8.95 -4.03 3.00
CA LYS A 95 8.41 -3.83 4.36
C LYS A 95 9.45 -3.21 5.31
N ILE A 96 10.70 -3.67 5.27
CA ILE A 96 11.80 -3.09 6.07
C ILE A 96 11.93 -1.59 5.80
N TRP A 97 11.92 -1.19 4.52
CA TRP A 97 12.00 0.21 4.16
C TRP A 97 10.80 1.01 4.66
N GLU A 98 9.59 0.49 4.46
CA GLU A 98 8.34 1.16 4.86
C GLU A 98 8.23 1.36 6.37
N GLU A 99 8.64 0.36 7.16
CA GLU A 99 8.64 0.43 8.62
C GLU A 99 9.65 1.44 9.17
N ALA A 100 10.84 1.51 8.54
CA ALA A 100 11.91 2.44 8.91
C ALA A 100 11.53 3.89 8.58
N HIS A 101 10.83 4.13 7.47
CA HIS A 101 10.48 5.47 7.00
C HIS A 101 9.06 5.91 7.36
N LYS A 102 8.24 5.01 7.93
CA LYS A 102 6.81 5.21 8.20
C LYS A 102 6.03 5.67 6.96
N LYS A 103 6.42 5.17 5.79
CA LYS A 103 5.86 5.53 4.48
C LYS A 103 5.61 4.29 3.66
N ILE A 104 4.51 4.27 2.91
CA ILE A 104 4.17 3.19 2.00
C ILE A 104 4.82 3.47 0.64
N LEU A 105 5.42 2.46 0.03
CA LEU A 105 6.03 2.58 -1.30
C LEU A 105 4.96 2.49 -2.41
N PRO A 106 5.07 3.30 -3.48
CA PRO A 106 4.08 3.40 -4.55
C PRO A 106 4.20 2.25 -5.57
N THR A 107 3.80 1.07 -5.14
CA THR A 107 3.64 -0.09 -6.03
C THR A 107 2.28 -0.08 -6.70
N ARG A 108 2.11 -0.84 -7.78
CA ARG A 108 0.79 -1.10 -8.37
C ARG A 108 -0.21 -1.61 -7.32
N GLY A 109 0.26 -2.44 -6.38
CA GLY A 109 -0.57 -3.00 -5.31
C GLY A 109 -1.06 -1.97 -4.30
N SER A 110 -0.25 -0.97 -3.95
CA SER A 110 -0.61 0.08 -2.99
C SER A 110 -1.44 1.19 -3.64
N ILE A 111 -1.04 1.69 -4.81
CA ILE A 111 -1.74 2.82 -5.45
C ILE A 111 -3.13 2.42 -5.95
N HIS A 112 -3.26 1.23 -6.52
CA HIS A 112 -4.54 0.76 -7.05
C HIS A 112 -5.33 -0.13 -6.09
N ASP A 113 -4.93 -0.19 -4.82
CA ASP A 113 -5.54 -1.06 -3.80
C ASP A 113 -5.75 -2.51 -4.29
N MET A 114 -4.77 -3.01 -5.05
CA MET A 114 -4.78 -4.39 -5.55
C MET A 114 -4.16 -5.36 -4.53
N GLY A 115 -3.68 -4.82 -3.40
CA GLY A 115 -3.03 -5.57 -2.34
C GLY A 115 -4.01 -6.15 -1.34
N ARG A 116 -3.79 -7.42 -0.98
CA ARG A 116 -4.41 -8.05 0.21
C ARG A 116 -3.75 -7.61 1.53
N THR A 117 -2.97 -6.54 1.52
CA THR A 117 -2.08 -6.19 2.64
C THR A 117 -2.80 -5.23 3.56
N PHE A 118 -3.49 -5.78 4.55
CA PHE A 118 -4.18 -5.02 5.60
C PHE A 118 -3.30 -3.96 6.27
N THR A 119 -1.98 -4.05 6.23
CA THR A 119 -1.04 -3.07 6.79
C THR A 119 -1.26 -1.64 6.30
N HIS A 120 -1.59 -1.40 5.03
CA HIS A 120 -1.89 -0.03 4.57
C HIS A 120 -3.25 0.45 5.09
N LYS A 121 -4.21 -0.46 5.26
CA LYS A 121 -5.52 -0.15 5.85
C LYS A 121 -5.36 0.18 7.32
N VAL A 122 -4.52 -0.56 8.05
CA VAL A 122 -4.16 -0.27 9.45
C VAL A 122 -3.67 1.16 9.58
N GLN A 123 -2.72 1.63 8.75
CA GLN A 123 -2.23 3.00 8.86
C GLN A 123 -3.34 4.05 8.66
N ILE A 124 -4.24 3.83 7.71
CA ILE A 124 -5.40 4.69 7.46
C ILE A 124 -6.35 4.68 8.66
N LEU A 125 -6.68 3.50 9.18
CA LEU A 125 -7.56 3.35 10.34
C LEU A 125 -6.95 3.93 11.61
N THR A 126 -5.65 3.77 11.82
CA THR A 126 -4.95 4.36 12.97
C THR A 126 -5.08 5.88 12.94
N LEU A 127 -4.79 6.52 11.81
CA LEU A 127 -4.93 7.99 11.68
C LEU A 127 -6.40 8.44 11.83
N TYR A 128 -7.35 7.67 11.29
CA TYR A 128 -8.78 7.94 11.48
C TYR A 128 -9.18 7.88 12.96
N LEU A 129 -8.72 6.86 13.70
CA LEU A 129 -8.97 6.72 15.14
C LEU A 129 -8.27 7.80 15.98
N GLU A 130 -7.16 8.35 15.48
CA GLU A 130 -6.49 9.53 16.05
C GLU A 130 -7.24 10.84 15.73
N GLY A 131 -8.27 10.79 14.88
CA GLY A 131 -9.12 11.93 14.55
C GLY A 131 -8.67 12.74 13.34
N ALA A 132 -7.76 12.21 12.52
CA ALA A 132 -7.37 12.87 11.29
C ALA A 132 -8.53 12.86 10.27
N THR A 133 -8.69 13.95 9.53
CA THR A 133 -9.66 14.05 8.44
C THR A 133 -9.23 13.22 7.23
N THR A 134 -10.18 12.83 6.36
CA THR A 134 -9.89 12.11 5.10
C THR A 134 -8.78 12.79 4.29
N SER A 135 -8.78 14.12 4.22
CA SER A 135 -7.76 14.89 3.48
C SER A 135 -6.37 14.78 4.12
N GLU A 136 -6.28 14.83 5.45
CA GLU A 136 -5.02 14.68 6.18
C GLU A 136 -4.48 13.25 6.04
N ILE A 137 -5.35 12.24 6.15
CA ILE A 137 -5.00 10.84 5.98
C ILE A 137 -4.52 10.58 4.55
N ALA A 138 -5.25 11.07 3.55
CA ALA A 138 -4.90 10.95 2.13
C ALA A 138 -3.51 11.54 1.87
N ARG A 139 -3.24 12.75 2.39
CA ARG A 139 -1.95 13.41 2.28
C ARG A 139 -0.83 12.65 3.00
N ALA A 140 -1.09 12.14 4.21
CA ALA A 140 -0.10 11.43 5.01
C ALA A 140 0.26 10.05 4.44
N THR A 141 -0.72 9.38 3.83
CA THR A 141 -0.57 8.00 3.34
C THR A 141 -0.36 7.91 1.82
N GLY A 142 -0.45 9.02 1.09
CA GLY A 142 -0.34 9.05 -0.37
C GLY A 142 -1.50 8.38 -1.10
N HIS A 143 -2.66 8.27 -0.45
CA HIS A 143 -3.86 7.66 -1.03
C HIS A 143 -4.80 8.71 -1.61
N ASP A 144 -5.60 8.30 -2.60
CA ASP A 144 -6.75 9.08 -3.04
C ASP A 144 -7.78 9.20 -1.90
N PRO A 145 -8.33 10.38 -1.61
CA PRO A 145 -9.36 10.57 -0.58
C PRO A 145 -10.55 9.61 -0.71
N VAL A 146 -10.98 9.27 -1.94
CA VAL A 146 -12.08 8.34 -2.18
C VAL A 146 -11.74 6.92 -1.71
N ASN A 147 -10.47 6.52 -1.82
CA ASN A 147 -10.02 5.24 -1.30
C ASN A 147 -9.96 5.25 0.23
N VAL A 148 -9.54 6.36 0.83
CA VAL A 148 -9.53 6.55 2.30
C VAL A 148 -10.94 6.41 2.86
N ASP A 149 -11.91 7.15 2.31
CA ASP A 149 -13.32 7.09 2.75
C ASP A 149 -13.87 5.67 2.64
N ARG A 150 -13.61 4.97 1.52
CA ARG A 150 -14.04 3.58 1.33
C ARG A 150 -13.55 2.66 2.45
N TYR A 151 -12.29 2.78 2.88
CA TYR A 151 -11.76 1.93 3.95
C TYR A 151 -12.36 2.23 5.31
N ILE A 152 -12.62 3.51 5.58
CA ILE A 152 -13.28 3.96 6.81
C ILE A 152 -14.72 3.44 6.84
N ASP A 153 -15.45 3.52 5.72
CA ASP A 153 -16.80 3.00 5.60
C ASP A 153 -16.87 1.47 5.77
N ASP A 154 -15.98 0.73 5.10
CA ASP A 154 -15.88 -0.72 5.25
C ASP A 154 -15.59 -1.11 6.70
N PHE A 155 -14.70 -0.37 7.37
CA PHE A 155 -14.39 -0.57 8.78
C PHE A 155 -15.59 -0.31 9.68
N ASN A 156 -16.26 0.84 9.53
CA ASN A 156 -17.42 1.21 10.34
C ASN A 156 -18.55 0.17 10.20
N ARG A 157 -18.80 -0.32 8.98
CA ARG A 157 -19.78 -1.37 8.72
C ARG A 157 -19.42 -2.68 9.40
N ILE A 158 -18.15 -3.10 9.33
CA ILE A 158 -17.68 -4.32 10.01
C ILE A 158 -17.78 -4.16 11.53
N LEU A 159 -17.35 -3.03 12.07
CA LEU A 159 -17.39 -2.75 13.51
C LEU A 159 -18.81 -2.87 14.05
N LEU A 160 -19.76 -2.18 13.42
CA LEU A 160 -21.17 -2.23 13.81
C LEU A 160 -21.71 -3.66 13.81
N LEU A 161 -21.52 -4.40 12.71
CA LEU A 161 -22.01 -5.76 12.59
C LEU A 161 -21.33 -6.72 13.58
N TYR A 162 -20.05 -6.50 13.86
CA TYR A 162 -19.29 -7.31 14.83
C TYR A 162 -19.76 -7.06 16.26
N GLU A 163 -20.00 -5.80 16.64
CA GLU A 163 -20.57 -5.46 17.95
C GLU A 163 -21.99 -5.99 18.15
N ASP A 164 -22.79 -6.02 17.08
CA ASP A 164 -24.11 -6.66 17.06
C ASP A 164 -24.06 -8.19 17.21
N GLY A 165 -22.86 -8.78 17.40
CA GLY A 165 -22.66 -10.20 17.64
C GLY A 165 -22.78 -11.07 16.39
N ASN A 166 -22.67 -10.49 15.18
CA ASN A 166 -22.76 -11.28 13.95
C ASN A 166 -21.48 -12.11 13.73
N GLU A 167 -21.66 -13.36 13.34
CA GLU A 167 -20.57 -14.25 12.93
C GLU A 167 -19.86 -13.73 11.66
N PRO A 168 -18.54 -13.98 11.49
CA PRO A 168 -17.76 -13.47 10.36
C PRO A 168 -18.35 -13.82 8.97
N SER A 169 -18.98 -14.99 8.83
CA SER A 169 -19.66 -15.40 7.59
C SER A 169 -20.82 -14.48 7.22
N LYS A 170 -21.60 -14.06 8.23
CA LYS A 170 -22.75 -13.16 8.08
C LYS A 170 -22.29 -11.73 7.81
N ILE A 171 -21.19 -11.29 8.45
CA ILE A 171 -20.52 -10.03 8.14
C ILE A 171 -20.06 -10.01 6.67
N CYS A 172 -19.43 -11.08 6.18
CA CYS A 172 -19.03 -11.18 4.76
C CYS A 172 -20.23 -11.03 3.82
N PHE A 173 -21.36 -11.68 4.17
CA PHE A 173 -22.58 -11.61 3.37
C PHE A 173 -23.15 -10.18 3.29
N TYR A 174 -23.24 -9.46 4.41
CA TYR A 174 -23.79 -8.10 4.44
C TYR A 174 -22.84 -7.05 3.85
N THR A 175 -21.54 -7.25 3.99
CA THR A 175 -20.53 -6.29 3.50
C THR A 175 -20.16 -6.52 2.04
N GLY A 176 -20.31 -7.75 1.54
CA GLY A 176 -19.76 -8.17 0.25
C GLY A 176 -18.24 -8.35 0.27
N LEU A 177 -17.61 -8.24 1.45
CA LEU A 177 -16.16 -8.33 1.61
C LEU A 177 -15.69 -9.78 1.77
N GLY A 178 -14.45 -10.05 1.36
CA GLY A 178 -13.87 -11.38 1.48
C GLY A 178 -13.57 -11.77 2.93
N ARG A 179 -13.73 -13.06 3.25
CA ARG A 179 -13.51 -13.61 4.60
C ARG A 179 -12.19 -13.19 5.25
N LYS A 180 -11.10 -13.22 4.48
CA LYS A 180 -9.78 -12.83 4.98
C LYS A 180 -9.77 -11.37 5.48
N LEU A 181 -10.33 -10.46 4.69
CA LEU A 181 -10.37 -9.03 5.01
C LEU A 181 -11.25 -8.77 6.25
N VAL A 182 -12.42 -9.41 6.32
CA VAL A 182 -13.29 -9.33 7.50
C VAL A 182 -12.56 -9.82 8.76
N SER A 183 -11.84 -10.95 8.68
CA SER A 183 -11.04 -11.44 9.81
C SER A 183 -9.92 -10.48 10.21
N GLU A 184 -9.25 -9.84 9.26
CA GLU A 184 -8.20 -8.85 9.54
C GLU A 184 -8.78 -7.62 10.29
N TYR A 185 -9.93 -7.10 9.86
CA TYR A 185 -10.63 -6.02 10.58
C TYR A 185 -11.08 -6.43 11.99
N ILE A 186 -11.66 -7.62 12.15
CA ILE A 186 -12.08 -8.10 13.48
C ILE A 186 -10.88 -8.24 14.43
N ASN A 187 -9.74 -8.73 13.93
CA ASN A 187 -8.53 -8.83 14.75
C ASN A 187 -8.04 -7.45 15.18
N PHE A 188 -8.04 -6.47 14.28
CA PHE A 188 -7.70 -5.08 14.59
C PHE A 188 -8.63 -4.46 15.64
N ILE A 189 -9.95 -4.66 15.50
CA ILE A 189 -10.94 -4.19 16.48
C ILE A 189 -10.65 -4.76 17.87
N LYS A 190 -10.37 -6.06 17.96
CA LYS A 190 -10.04 -6.75 19.22
C LYS A 190 -8.73 -6.26 19.82
N GLU A 191 -7.68 -6.16 19.01
CA GLU A 191 -6.34 -5.75 19.43
C GLU A 191 -6.33 -4.33 20.02
N HIS A 192 -7.12 -3.44 19.44
CA HIS A 192 -7.22 -2.04 19.85
C HIS A 192 -8.41 -1.74 20.78
N ASN A 193 -9.19 -2.76 21.17
CA ASN A 193 -10.39 -2.65 22.01
C ASN A 193 -11.34 -1.53 21.56
N ILE A 194 -11.60 -1.46 20.26
CA ILE A 194 -12.38 -0.40 19.62
C ILE A 194 -13.87 -0.70 19.80
N SER A 195 -14.66 0.34 20.08
CA SER A 195 -16.12 0.26 20.08
C SER A 195 -16.81 1.28 19.19
N TYR A 196 -18.02 0.97 18.72
CA TYR A 196 -18.79 1.87 17.85
C TYR A 196 -19.12 3.18 18.57
N GLN A 197 -19.53 3.11 19.84
CA GLN A 197 -19.78 4.29 20.67
C GLN A 197 -18.54 5.18 20.79
N GLY A 198 -17.34 4.59 20.89
CA GLY A 198 -16.08 5.33 20.95
C GLY A 198 -15.80 6.13 19.67
N ILE A 199 -16.15 5.59 18.50
CA ILE A 199 -15.98 6.26 17.21
C ILE A 199 -17.06 7.30 16.95
N GLU A 200 -18.31 7.04 17.32
CA GLU A 200 -19.39 8.02 17.18
C GLU A 200 -19.07 9.31 17.95
N MET A 201 -18.49 9.20 19.15
CA MET A 201 -18.00 10.34 19.92
C MET A 201 -16.85 11.11 19.24
N LEU A 202 -16.00 10.45 18.46
CA LEU A 202 -14.95 11.09 17.66
C LEU A 202 -15.59 11.87 16.50
N ASN A 203 -16.47 11.24 15.72
CA ASN A 203 -17.13 11.87 14.57
C ASN A 203 -17.98 13.10 14.95
N VAL A 204 -18.59 13.11 16.14
CA VAL A 204 -19.30 14.27 16.67
C VAL A 204 -18.37 15.46 17.00
N LYS A 205 -17.11 15.20 17.39
CA LYS A 205 -16.13 16.27 17.64
C LYS A 205 -15.62 16.92 16.35
N PHE A 206 -15.53 16.17 15.26
CA PHE A 206 -15.05 16.66 13.96
C PHE A 206 -16.14 17.28 13.09
N SER A 207 -17.42 17.11 13.45
CA SER A 207 -18.58 17.68 12.74
C SER A 207 -19.06 19.02 13.30
N LYS A 208 -18.39 19.57 14.33
CA LYS A 208 -18.70 20.92 14.82
C LYS A 208 -17.92 21.96 14.00
N PRO A 209 -18.59 23.01 13.50
CA PRO A 209 -17.98 24.06 12.69
C PRO A 209 -16.92 24.86 13.45
#